data_AF-F0JEL8-F1
#
_entry.id   AF-F0JEL8-F1
#
_cell.length_a   1.000
_cell.length_b   1.000
_cell.length_c   1.000
_cell.angle_alpha   90.00
_cell.angle_beta   90.00
_cell.angle_gamma   90.00
#
_symmetry.space_group_name_H-M   'P 1'
#
loop_
_entity.id
_entity.type
_entity.pdbx_description
1 polymer ?
#
loop_
_entity_poly.entity_id
_entity_poly.type
_entity_poly.pdbx_seq_one_letter_code
_entity_poly.pdbx_strand_id
1 'polypeptide(L)' 'MFGFFTNYKKAAMKFLSQHQVGQRLFSTGDGGRKMRFLREKGYVVSERVSENRWVHEIVKKP' A
#
# COMPACT_ATOMS: atom_id res chain seq x y z
N MET A 1 17.83 8.03 21.29
CA MET A 1 17.03 8.99 20.49
C MET A 1 16.68 8.34 19.15
N PHE A 2 15.67 7.47 19.12
CA PHE A 2 15.29 6.71 17.91
C PHE A 2 14.10 7.38 17.23
N GLY A 3 14.38 8.35 16.35
CA GLY A 3 13.40 9.00 15.49
C GLY A 3 12.96 8.08 14.35
N PHE A 4 12.24 6.99 14.64
CA PHE A 4 11.56 6.16 13.64
C PHE A 4 10.24 6.80 13.16
N PHE A 5 10.23 8.10 12.89
CA PHE A 5 9.19 8.69 12.05
C PHE A 5 9.49 8.28 10.61
N THR A 6 9.31 6.99 10.31
CA THR A 6 9.27 6.52 8.93
C THR A 6 8.22 7.35 8.22
N ASN A 7 8.66 8.21 7.30
CA ASN A 7 7.79 9.07 6.55
C ASN A 7 7.00 8.20 5.57
N TYR A 8 5.94 7.58 6.08
CA TYR A 8 5.12 6.57 5.39
C TYR A 8 4.56 7.11 4.08
N LYS A 9 4.37 8.43 3.97
CA LYS A 9 3.97 9.12 2.73
C LYS A 9 5.06 9.00 1.65
N LYS A 10 6.33 9.26 2.00
CA LYS A 10 7.46 9.08 1.07
C LYS A 10 7.61 7.61 0.67
N ALA A 11 7.46 6.68 1.62
CA ALA A 11 7.49 5.25 1.34
C ALA A 11 6.33 4.81 0.43
N ALA A 12 5.14 5.39 0.60
CA ALA A 12 3.97 5.13 -0.24
C ALA A 12 4.18 5.58 -1.69
N MET A 13 4.68 6.81 -1.88
CA MET A 13 4.97 7.31 -3.23
C MET A 13 6.10 6.54 -3.91
N LYS A 14 7.17 6.20 -3.18
CA LYS A 14 8.24 5.34 -3.69
C LYS A 14 7.69 3.95 -4.08
N PHE A 15 6.82 3.39 -3.25
CA PHE A 15 6.16 2.13 -3.57
C PHE A 15 5.37 2.21 -4.87
N LEU A 16 4.60 3.27 -5.12
CA LEU A 16 3.91 3.45 -6.40
C LEU A 16 4.87 3.54 -7.59
N SER A 17 5.99 4.24 -7.45
CA SER A 17 6.98 4.33 -8.54
C SER A 17 7.66 3.01 -8.89
N GLN A 18 7.63 2.04 -7.99
CA GLN A 18 8.27 0.73 -8.16
C GLN A 18 7.33 -0.34 -8.74
N HIS A 19 6.05 -0.04 -8.84
CA HIS A 19 5.01 -1.01 -9.21
C HIS A 19 4.17 -0.46 -10.35
N GLN A 20 3.63 -1.37 -11.16
CA GLN A 20 2.81 -1.01 -12.32
C GLN A 20 1.33 -0.99 -11.94
N VAL A 21 0.55 -0.16 -12.64
CA VAL A 21 -0.91 -0.20 -12.57
C VAL A 21 -1.40 -1.59 -13.01
N GLY A 22 -2.38 -2.14 -12.29
CA GLY A 22 -2.90 -3.50 -12.48
C GLY A 22 -2.08 -4.58 -11.77
N GLN A 23 -0.93 -4.23 -11.19
CA GLN A 23 -0.13 -5.18 -10.41
C GLN A 23 -0.83 -5.52 -9.09
N ARG A 24 -0.91 -6.81 -8.78
CA ARG A 24 -1.43 -7.35 -7.52
C ARG A 24 -0.30 -7.76 -6.60
N LEU A 25 -0.36 -7.30 -5.35
CA LEU A 25 0.66 -7.52 -4.34
C LEU A 25 0.03 -8.13 -3.10
N PHE A 26 0.69 -9.14 -2.54
CA PHE A 26 0.19 -9.84 -1.37
C PHE A 26 0.95 -9.38 -0.14
N SER A 27 0.23 -9.19 0.98
CA SER A 27 0.87 -8.95 2.27
C SER A 27 0.19 -9.70 3.40
N THR A 28 0.96 -9.94 4.45
CA THR A 28 0.44 -10.40 5.74
C THR A 28 -0.08 -9.17 6.49
N GLY A 29 -1.39 -9.09 6.70
CA GLY A 29 -2.07 -7.90 7.24
C GLY A 29 -2.31 -6.79 6.21
N ASP A 30 -2.91 -5.69 6.65
CA ASP A 30 -3.47 -4.62 5.80
C ASP A 30 -2.43 -3.71 5.09
N GLY A 31 -1.14 -4.03 5.26
CA GLY A 31 -0.01 -3.27 4.75
C GLY A 31 0.29 -1.96 5.51
N GLY A 32 -0.33 -1.77 6.67
CA GLY A 32 -0.06 -0.68 7.61
C GLY A 32 -0.34 0.72 7.07
N ARG A 33 0.26 1.73 7.73
CA ARG A 33 0.02 3.16 7.43
C ARG A 33 0.34 3.55 5.99
N LYS A 34 1.34 2.91 5.38
CA LYS A 34 1.73 3.13 3.98
C LYS A 34 0.59 2.72 3.02
N MET A 35 0.08 1.50 3.14
CA MET A 35 -1.02 1.04 2.28
C MET A 35 -2.33 1.74 2.60
N ARG A 36 -2.61 2.05 3.87
CA ARG A 36 -3.76 2.88 4.24
C ARG A 36 -3.74 4.24 3.54
N PHE A 37 -2.61 4.94 3.53
CA PHE A 37 -2.48 6.21 2.82
C PHE A 37 -2.73 6.07 1.31
N LEU A 38 -2.21 5.00 0.69
CA LEU A 38 -2.43 4.73 -0.73
C LEU A 38 -3.90 4.43 -1.05
N ARG A 39 -4.60 3.70 -0.18
CA ARG A 39 -6.05 3.46 -0.27
C ARG A 39 -6.84 4.75 -0.16
N GLU A 40 -6.58 5.55 0.87
CA GLU A 40 -7.26 6.83 1.10
C GLU A 40 -7.09 7.80 -0.07
N LYS A 41 -5.97 7.71 -0.78
CA LYS A 41 -5.69 8.51 -1.97
C LYS A 41 -6.19 7.89 -3.28
N GLY A 42 -6.77 6.70 -3.24
CA GLY A 42 -7.32 6.02 -4.42
C GLY A 42 -6.26 5.47 -5.38
N TYR A 43 -5.04 5.21 -4.90
CA TYR A 43 -3.98 4.60 -5.72
C TYR A 43 -3.92 3.08 -5.60
N VAL A 44 -4.53 2.52 -4.55
CA VAL A 44 -4.52 1.07 -4.28
C VAL A 44 -5.90 0.65 -3.80
N VAL A 45 -6.40 -0.44 -4.34
CA VAL A 45 -7.56 -1.18 -3.79
C VAL A 45 -7.01 -2.34 -2.99
N SER A 46 -7.53 -2.57 -1.78
CA SER A 46 -7.10 -3.69 -0.95
C SER A 46 -8.26 -4.60 -0.59
N GLU A 47 -8.07 -5.89 -0.79
CA GLU A 47 -9.04 -6.93 -0.49
C GLU A 47 -8.44 -7.93 0.49
N ARG A 48 -9.24 -8.36 1.47
CA ARG A 48 -8.84 -9.41 2.41
C ARG A 48 -9.18 -10.76 1.78
N VAL A 49 -8.15 -11.55 1.49
CA VAL A 49 -8.29 -12.87 0.84
C VAL A 49 -8.34 -14.00 1.87
N SER A 50 -7.69 -13.83 3.02
CA SER A 50 -7.81 -14.75 4.14
C SER A 50 -7.64 -14.03 5.47
N GLU A 51 -7.71 -14.78 6.57
CA GLU A 51 -7.60 -14.20 7.91
C GLU A 51 -6.32 -13.36 8.08
N ASN A 52 -5.20 -13.81 7.51
CA ASN A 52 -3.91 -13.14 7.61
C ASN A 52 -3.39 -12.54 6.30
N ARG A 53 -4.10 -12.71 5.17
CA ARG A 53 -3.59 -12.31 3.85
C ARG A 53 -4.47 -11.27 3.19
N TRP A 54 -3.82 -10.22 2.69
CA TRP A 54 -4.42 -9.15 1.92
C TRP A 54 -3.81 -9.11 0.53
N VAL A 55 -4.63 -8.71 -0.45
CA VAL A 55 -4.23 -8.39 -1.81
C VAL A 55 -4.39 -6.89 -2.00
N HIS A 56 -3.38 -6.27 -2.59
CA HIS A 56 -3.32 -4.87 -2.93
C HIS A 56 -3.17 -4.75 -4.44
N GLU A 57 -4.21 -4.26 -5.12
CA GLU A 57 -4.17 -3.97 -6.54
C GLU A 57 -3.85 -2.48 -6.75
N ILE A 58 -2.78 -2.19 -7.49
CA ILE A 58 -2.42 -0.81 -7.83
C ILE A 58 -3.37 -0.34 -8.92
N VAL A 59 -4.09 0.75 -8.67
CA VAL A 59 -5.02 1.34 -9.63
C VAL A 59 -4.46 2.64 -10.19
N LYS A 60 -4.80 2.94 -11.45
CA LYS A 60 -4.53 4.26 -12.01
C LYS A 60 -5.46 5.24 -11.30
N LYS A 61 -4.88 6.31 -10.74
CA LYS A 61 -5.66 7.40 -10.18
C LYS A 61 -6.63 7.91 -11.27
N PRO A 62 -7.92 8.17 -10.97
CA PRO A 62 -8.79 8.88 -11.88
C PRO A 62 -8.21 10.27 -12.23
#